data_AF-A0A7L2RX59-F1
#
_entry.id   AF-A0A7L2RX59-F1
#
_cell.length_a   1.000
_cell.length_b   1.000
_cell.length_c   1.000
_cell.angle_alpha   90.00
_cell.angle_beta   90.00
_cell.angle_gamma   90.00
#
_symmetry.space_group_name_H-M   'P 1'
#
loop_
_entity.id
_entity.type
_entity.pdbx_description
1 polymer ?
#
loop_
_entity_poly.entity_id
_entity_poly.type
_entity_poly.pdbx_seq_one_letter_code
_entity_poly.pdbx_strand_id
1 'polypeptide(L)'
;LMRAMLDAHPDIRCGEETRVIPRILAVKQMWARSSKEKIRLDEAGVTDEVLDSAMQAFLLEIIVKHGEPAPYLCNKDPFALKSLTYLARIFPNAKFLLMVRDGRASVHSMISRKVTIAGFDLNSYRDCLTKWNRAIETMYNQCVEVGFERCMLVHYEQLVLHPERWMRTLLKFLHIPWNQAVLHHEEMIGKAGGVSLSK
;
A
#
# COMPACT_ATOMS: atom_id res chain seq x y z
N LEU A 1 10.87 -3.69 -3.70
CA LEU A 1 10.80 -4.83 -4.63
C LEU A 1 9.44 -4.87 -5.34
N MET A 2 8.36 -5.30 -4.69
CA MET A 2 7.04 -5.50 -5.35
C MET A 2 6.62 -4.35 -6.28
N ARG A 3 6.53 -3.12 -5.79
CA ARG A 3 6.16 -1.96 -6.62
C ARG A 3 7.14 -1.69 -7.77
N ALA A 4 8.43 -1.99 -7.59
CA ALA A 4 9.44 -1.80 -8.63
C ALA A 4 9.31 -2.85 -9.74
N MET A 5 8.95 -4.10 -9.39
CA MET A 5 8.59 -5.11 -10.39
C MET A 5 7.34 -4.71 -11.18
N LEU A 6 6.38 -4.05 -10.53
CA LEU A 6 5.20 -3.50 -11.22
C LEU A 6 5.54 -2.28 -12.08
N ASP A 7 6.32 -1.32 -11.57
CA ASP A 7 6.81 -0.14 -12.33
C ASP A 7 7.62 -0.53 -13.58
N ALA A 8 8.17 -1.75 -13.64
CA ALA A 8 8.85 -2.24 -14.83
C ALA A 8 7.89 -2.68 -15.95
N HIS A 9 6.61 -2.90 -15.64
CA HIS A 9 5.57 -3.17 -16.63
C HIS A 9 5.25 -1.87 -17.39
N PRO A 10 5.26 -1.86 -18.74
CA PRO A 10 5.09 -0.62 -19.52
C PRO A 10 3.76 0.10 -19.27
N ASP A 11 2.72 -0.64 -18.86
CA ASP A 11 1.39 -0.09 -18.61
C ASP A 11 1.11 0.26 -17.12
N ILE A 12 2.04 0.02 -16.20
CA ILE A 12 1.81 0.24 -14.76
C ILE A 12 2.76 1.31 -14.22
N ARG A 13 2.23 2.28 -13.46
CA ARG A 13 3.04 3.22 -12.68
C ARG A 13 2.59 3.25 -11.22
N CYS A 14 3.48 2.81 -10.32
CA CYS A 14 3.39 2.97 -8.88
C CYS A 14 4.14 4.22 -8.39
N GLY A 15 5.43 4.34 -8.73
CA GLY A 15 6.31 5.42 -8.24
C GLY A 15 6.76 5.27 -6.77
N GLU A 16 7.21 6.38 -6.19
CA GLU A 16 7.74 6.48 -4.83
C GLU A 16 6.66 6.41 -3.73
N GLU A 17 7.09 6.29 -2.47
CA GLU A 17 6.19 6.47 -1.34
C GLU A 17 5.73 7.92 -1.25
N THR A 18 4.41 8.15 -1.21
CA THR A 18 3.87 9.52 -1.17
C THR A 18 3.97 10.13 0.22
N ARG A 19 4.01 9.30 1.27
CA ARG A 19 4.06 9.66 2.71
C ARG A 19 2.82 10.37 3.23
N VAL A 20 2.15 11.19 2.40
CA VAL A 20 0.97 11.98 2.76
C VAL A 20 -0.30 11.13 2.80
N ILE A 21 -0.44 10.14 1.93
CA ILE A 21 -1.60 9.23 1.89
C ILE A 21 -1.86 8.54 3.23
N PRO A 22 -0.89 7.81 3.83
CA PRO A 22 -1.14 7.15 5.12
C PRO A 22 -1.41 8.15 6.26
N ARG A 23 -0.91 9.39 6.16
CA ARG A 23 -1.15 10.44 7.17
C ARG A 23 -2.59 10.94 7.11
N ILE A 24 -3.10 11.29 5.94
CA ILE A 24 -4.49 11.75 5.80
C ILE A 24 -5.50 10.63 6.10
N LEU A 25 -5.17 9.39 5.73
CA LEU A 25 -5.97 8.21 6.10
C LEU A 25 -6.04 8.02 7.62
N ALA A 26 -4.93 8.24 8.34
CA ALA A 26 -4.93 8.19 9.81
C ALA A 26 -5.82 9.28 10.42
N VAL A 27 -5.77 10.51 9.88
CA VAL A 27 -6.64 11.62 10.32
C VAL A 27 -8.11 11.29 10.11
N LYS A 28 -8.52 10.84 8.91
CA LYS A 28 -9.90 10.40 8.64
C LYS A 28 -10.35 9.28 9.59
N GLN A 29 -9.46 8.32 9.87
CA GLN A 29 -9.75 7.23 10.80
C GLN A 29 -9.94 7.73 12.24
N MET A 30 -9.20 8.74 12.69
CA MET A 30 -9.38 9.35 14.02
C MET A 30 -10.75 10.00 14.16
N TRP A 31 -11.20 10.76 13.15
CA TRP A 31 -12.55 11.35 13.14
C TRP A 31 -13.64 10.27 13.21
N ALA A 32 -13.51 9.21 12.41
CA ALA A 32 -14.49 8.12 12.37
C ALA A 32 -14.55 7.30 13.67
N ARG A 33 -13.44 7.20 14.43
CA ARG A 33 -13.38 6.46 15.70
C ARG A 33 -13.94 7.23 16.89
N SER A 34 -14.01 8.55 16.81
CA SER A 34 -14.53 9.40 17.88
C SER A 34 -16.02 9.66 17.66
N SER A 35 -16.90 8.98 18.39
CA SER A 35 -18.35 9.19 18.26
C SER A 35 -18.75 10.65 18.51
N LYS A 36 -18.08 11.32 19.46
CA LYS A 36 -18.31 12.73 19.74
C LYS A 36 -17.95 13.63 18.55
N GLU A 37 -16.82 13.35 17.89
CA GLU A 37 -16.42 14.14 16.74
C GLU A 37 -17.30 13.85 15.52
N LYS A 38 -17.69 12.58 15.33
CA LYS A 38 -18.62 12.20 14.27
C LYS A 38 -19.95 12.95 14.37
N ILE A 39 -20.55 13.04 15.56
CA ILE A 39 -21.79 13.80 15.78
C ILE A 39 -21.60 15.28 15.38
N ARG A 40 -20.48 15.91 15.79
CA ARG A 40 -20.21 17.31 15.47
C ARG A 40 -20.03 17.54 13.96
N LEU A 41 -19.38 16.60 13.27
CA LEU A 41 -19.21 16.65 11.82
C LEU A 41 -20.55 16.49 11.10
N ASP A 42 -21.38 15.54 11.55
CA ASP A 42 -22.72 15.31 10.99
C ASP A 42 -23.62 16.55 11.21
N GLU A 43 -23.62 17.16 12.40
CA GLU A 43 -24.34 18.42 12.69
C GLU A 43 -23.85 19.60 11.85
N ALA A 44 -22.58 19.60 11.44
CA ALA A 44 -21.98 20.61 10.57
C ALA A 44 -22.21 20.33 9.06
N GLY A 45 -22.93 19.25 8.71
CA GLY A 45 -23.13 18.83 7.33
C GLY A 45 -21.90 18.19 6.67
N VAL A 46 -20.86 17.88 7.45
CA VAL A 46 -19.63 17.20 7.00
C VAL A 46 -19.82 15.69 7.16
N THR A 47 -20.79 15.14 6.43
CA THR A 47 -21.20 13.74 6.52
C THR A 47 -20.12 12.79 5.95
N ASP A 48 -20.30 11.47 6.15
CA ASP A 48 -19.43 10.47 5.54
C ASP A 48 -19.35 10.61 4.00
N GLU A 49 -20.44 10.97 3.31
CA GLU A 49 -20.43 11.21 1.85
C GLU A 49 -19.54 12.38 1.45
N VAL A 50 -19.62 13.50 2.19
CA VAL A 50 -18.78 14.69 1.95
C VAL A 50 -17.32 14.36 2.19
N LEU A 51 -17.02 13.69 3.31
CA LEU A 51 -15.65 13.29 3.64
C LEU A 51 -15.09 12.29 2.64
N ASP A 52 -15.88 11.33 2.19
CA ASP A 52 -15.44 10.32 1.23
C ASP A 52 -15.12 10.95 -0.13
N SER A 53 -15.98 11.85 -0.61
CA SER A 53 -15.73 12.61 -1.84
C SER A 53 -14.44 13.45 -1.72
N ALA A 54 -14.24 14.14 -0.60
CA ALA A 54 -13.02 14.92 -0.35
C ALA A 54 -11.77 14.03 -0.30
N MET A 55 -11.87 12.85 0.35
CA MET A 55 -10.78 11.88 0.43
C MET A 55 -10.47 11.26 -0.94
N GLN A 56 -11.47 10.93 -1.75
CA GLN A 56 -11.27 10.44 -3.11
C GLN A 56 -10.51 11.46 -3.95
N ALA A 57 -10.96 12.72 -3.95
CA ALA A 57 -10.33 13.79 -4.71
C ALA A 57 -8.87 14.02 -4.26
N PHE A 58 -8.63 14.11 -2.95
CA PHE A 58 -7.29 14.29 -2.41
C PHE A 58 -6.36 13.13 -2.79
N LEU A 59 -6.80 11.89 -2.59
CA LEU A 59 -5.98 10.71 -2.87
C LEU A 59 -5.69 10.57 -4.37
N LEU A 60 -6.69 10.79 -5.24
CA LEU A 60 -6.50 10.73 -6.69
C LEU A 60 -5.55 11.82 -7.19
N GLU A 61 -5.67 13.05 -6.70
CA GLU A 61 -4.75 14.13 -7.05
C GLU A 61 -3.30 13.76 -6.77
N ILE A 62 -3.03 13.19 -5.59
CA ILE A 62 -1.68 12.69 -5.26
C ILE A 62 -1.30 11.54 -6.19
N ILE A 63 -2.09 10.45 -6.23
CA ILE A 63 -1.77 9.23 -6.99
C ILE A 63 -1.51 9.55 -8.46
N VAL A 64 -2.35 10.38 -9.09
CA VAL A 64 -2.25 10.74 -10.50
C VAL A 64 -1.05 11.65 -10.75
N LYS A 65 -0.85 12.70 -9.94
CA LYS A 65 0.10 13.77 -10.28
C LYS A 65 1.50 13.63 -9.68
N HIS A 66 1.72 12.68 -8.77
CA HIS A 66 3.05 12.50 -8.17
C HIS A 66 4.07 11.78 -9.08
N GLY A 67 3.67 11.37 -10.28
CA GLY A 67 4.53 10.69 -11.24
C GLY A 67 3.90 10.64 -12.64
N GLU A 68 4.56 9.96 -13.57
CA GLU A 68 4.14 9.86 -14.96
C GLU A 68 2.75 9.20 -15.13
N PRO A 69 1.98 9.56 -16.17
CA PRO A 69 0.72 8.88 -16.48
C PRO A 69 0.97 7.44 -16.95
N ALA A 70 0.07 6.53 -16.61
CA ALA A 70 0.07 5.15 -17.10
C ALA A 70 -1.37 4.60 -17.16
N PRO A 71 -1.64 3.60 -18.02
CA PRO A 71 -2.93 2.91 -18.07
C PRO A 71 -3.41 2.38 -16.71
N TYR A 72 -2.49 1.81 -15.93
CA TYR A 72 -2.78 1.28 -14.59
C TYR A 72 -1.98 2.05 -13.53
N LEU A 73 -2.67 2.91 -12.78
CA LEU A 73 -2.08 3.63 -11.66
C LEU A 73 -2.01 2.75 -10.41
N CYS A 74 -0.93 2.90 -9.68
CA CYS A 74 -0.61 2.16 -8.47
C CYS A 74 -0.11 3.12 -7.39
N ASN A 75 -0.26 2.74 -6.13
CA ASN A 75 0.37 3.42 -5.01
C ASN A 75 0.97 2.41 -4.04
N LYS A 76 2.15 2.75 -3.50
CA LYS A 76 2.78 1.96 -2.44
C LYS A 76 3.18 2.87 -1.29
N ASP A 77 2.33 2.92 -0.29
CA ASP A 77 2.62 3.44 1.05
C ASP A 77 2.32 2.32 2.08
N PRO A 78 3.32 1.80 2.82
CA PRO A 78 3.16 0.56 3.59
C PRO A 78 1.95 0.52 4.53
N PHE A 79 1.67 1.63 5.22
CA PHE A 79 0.57 1.72 6.19
C PHE A 79 -0.74 2.23 5.60
N ALA A 80 -0.83 2.51 4.31
CA ALA A 80 -2.13 2.80 3.67
C ALA A 80 -3.09 1.60 3.81
N LEU A 81 -2.56 0.37 3.80
CA LEU A 81 -3.35 -0.85 4.00
C LEU A 81 -3.89 -1.02 5.43
N LYS A 82 -3.54 -0.16 6.39
CA LYS A 82 -4.29 -0.10 7.68
C LYS A 82 -5.70 0.47 7.51
N SER A 83 -6.00 1.04 6.35
CA SER A 83 -7.30 1.54 5.94
C SER A 83 -7.78 0.84 4.66
N LEU A 84 -7.36 -0.41 4.42
CA LEU A 84 -7.67 -1.20 3.24
C LEU A 84 -9.19 -1.31 3.00
N THR A 85 -9.98 -1.67 4.01
CA THR A 85 -11.45 -1.79 3.87
C THR A 85 -12.09 -0.45 3.46
N TYR A 86 -11.60 0.65 4.03
CA TYR A 86 -12.04 2.00 3.66
C TYR A 86 -11.66 2.36 2.22
N LEU A 87 -10.41 2.10 1.82
CA LEU A 87 -9.93 2.32 0.45
C LEU A 87 -10.73 1.48 -0.56
N ALA A 88 -11.08 0.24 -0.21
CA ALA A 88 -11.86 -0.65 -1.07
C ALA A 88 -13.28 -0.11 -1.32
N ARG A 89 -13.85 0.59 -0.31
CA ARG A 89 -15.16 1.22 -0.38
C ARG A 89 -15.15 2.48 -1.25
N ILE A 90 -14.17 3.38 -1.04
CA ILE A 90 -14.09 4.63 -1.80
C ILE A 90 -13.49 4.45 -3.21
N PHE A 91 -12.76 3.37 -3.47
CA PHE A 91 -12.28 2.99 -4.79
C PHE A 91 -12.77 1.58 -5.13
N PRO A 92 -14.01 1.42 -5.66
CA PRO A 92 -14.65 0.11 -5.83
C PRO A 92 -13.93 -0.81 -6.83
N ASN A 93 -13.12 -0.26 -7.73
CA ASN A 93 -12.33 -1.03 -8.69
C ASN A 93 -10.86 -1.25 -8.25
N ALA A 94 -10.45 -0.70 -7.11
CA ALA A 94 -9.08 -0.89 -6.61
C ALA A 94 -8.85 -2.33 -6.13
N LYS A 95 -7.67 -2.86 -6.46
CA LYS A 95 -7.15 -4.14 -5.95
C LYS A 95 -5.97 -3.89 -5.03
N PHE A 96 -5.75 -4.78 -4.07
CA PHE A 96 -4.77 -4.64 -3.00
C PHE A 96 -3.81 -5.82 -3.00
N LEU A 97 -2.52 -5.51 -2.79
CA LEU A 97 -1.46 -6.50 -2.64
C LEU A 97 -0.88 -6.35 -1.23
N LEU A 98 -1.22 -7.27 -0.34
CA LEU A 98 -0.67 -7.29 1.01
C LEU A 98 0.64 -8.07 1.02
N MET A 99 1.75 -7.34 1.09
CA MET A 99 3.07 -7.95 1.27
C MET A 99 3.20 -8.54 2.66
N VAL A 100 3.47 -9.85 2.72
CA VAL A 100 3.73 -10.57 3.97
C VAL A 100 5.19 -11.03 3.93
N ARG A 101 5.94 -10.73 4.98
CA ARG A 101 7.31 -11.20 5.19
C ARG A 101 7.43 -11.67 6.62
N ASP A 102 8.30 -12.63 6.90
CA ASP A 102 8.60 -13.04 8.27
C ASP A 102 8.85 -11.81 9.16
N GLY A 103 8.13 -11.72 10.28
CA GLY A 103 8.23 -10.60 11.21
C GLY A 103 9.62 -10.43 11.78
N ARG A 104 10.36 -11.53 11.98
CA ARG A 104 11.75 -11.52 12.46
C ARG A 104 12.66 -10.85 11.42
N ALA A 105 12.48 -11.19 10.14
CA ALA A 105 13.24 -10.57 9.05
C ALA A 105 12.89 -9.09 8.87
N SER A 106 11.61 -8.74 8.98
CA SER A 106 11.13 -7.36 8.88
C SER A 106 11.65 -6.48 10.01
N VAL A 107 11.59 -6.97 11.26
CA VAL A 107 12.09 -6.27 12.45
C VAL A 107 13.62 -6.16 12.42
N HIS A 108 14.33 -7.23 12.08
CA HIS A 108 15.78 -7.14 11.91
C HIS A 108 16.18 -6.11 10.85
N SER A 109 15.45 -6.05 9.72
CA SER A 109 15.70 -5.07 8.66
C SER A 109 15.51 -3.63 9.13
N MET A 110 14.46 -3.31 9.89
CA MET A 110 14.24 -1.93 10.36
C MET A 110 15.27 -1.50 11.41
N ILE A 111 15.65 -2.41 12.33
CA ILE A 111 16.61 -2.12 13.39
C ILE A 111 18.02 -1.95 12.82
N SER A 112 18.52 -2.92 12.06
CA SER A 112 19.89 -2.90 11.51
C SER A 112 20.14 -1.72 10.57
N ARG A 113 19.13 -1.32 9.78
CA ARG A 113 19.22 -0.20 8.83
C ARG A 113 18.74 1.13 9.41
N LYS A 114 18.33 1.16 10.68
CA LYS A 114 17.80 2.35 11.37
C LYS A 114 16.64 3.01 10.62
N VAL A 115 15.74 2.21 10.04
CA VAL A 115 14.54 2.71 9.36
C VAL A 115 13.53 3.11 10.42
N THR A 116 13.35 4.41 10.60
CA THR A 116 12.46 4.95 11.63
C THR A 116 11.01 4.80 11.24
N ILE A 117 10.22 4.19 12.13
CA ILE A 117 8.76 4.07 12.00
C ILE A 117 8.15 4.68 13.26
N ALA A 118 7.21 5.61 13.08
CA ALA A 118 6.57 6.29 14.18
C ALA A 118 5.97 5.29 15.18
N GLY A 119 6.36 5.43 16.43
CA GLY A 119 5.92 4.56 17.50
C GLY A 119 6.69 3.25 17.64
N PHE A 120 7.69 2.89 16.82
CA PHE A 120 8.53 1.70 17.04
C PHE A 120 9.81 2.06 17.81
N ASP A 121 10.15 1.32 18.86
CA ASP A 121 11.43 1.46 19.56
C ASP A 121 12.49 0.54 18.91
N LEU A 122 13.38 1.15 18.11
CA LEU A 122 14.42 0.43 17.39
C LEU A 122 15.50 -0.17 18.29
N ASN A 123 15.54 0.15 19.59
CA ASN A 123 16.43 -0.47 20.55
C ASN A 123 15.87 -1.79 21.12
N SER A 124 14.62 -2.13 20.81
CA SER A 124 13.93 -3.30 21.36
C SER A 124 13.31 -4.16 20.24
N TYR A 125 13.95 -5.30 19.95
CA TYR A 125 13.38 -6.32 19.05
C TYR A 125 12.00 -6.79 19.54
N ARG A 126 11.81 -6.91 20.85
CA ARG A 126 10.52 -7.29 21.45
C ARG A 126 9.44 -6.29 21.09
N ASP A 127 9.69 -5.00 21.32
CA ASP A 127 8.74 -3.94 21.01
C ASP A 127 8.41 -3.89 19.51
N CYS A 128 9.45 -3.94 18.66
CA CYS A 128 9.28 -3.94 17.22
C CYS A 128 8.47 -5.15 16.72
N LEU A 129 8.69 -6.35 17.28
CA LEU A 129 7.90 -7.55 16.95
C LEU A 129 6.45 -7.43 17.43
N THR A 130 6.21 -6.90 18.62
CA THR A 130 4.85 -6.64 19.12
C THR A 130 4.09 -5.67 18.21
N LYS A 131 4.74 -4.60 17.78
CA LYS A 131 4.11 -3.59 16.90
C LYS A 131 3.98 -4.08 15.46
N TRP A 132 4.94 -4.85 14.96
CA TRP A 132 4.81 -5.55 13.68
C TRP A 132 3.59 -6.48 13.70
N ASN A 133 3.43 -7.29 14.75
CA ASN A 133 2.30 -8.21 14.89
C ASN A 133 0.95 -7.48 14.84
N ARG A 134 0.81 -6.41 15.64
CA ARG A 134 -0.42 -5.59 15.64
C ARG A 134 -0.71 -4.96 14.27
N ALA A 135 0.33 -4.49 13.58
CA ALA A 135 0.17 -3.88 12.27
C ALA A 135 -0.25 -4.90 11.22
N ILE A 136 0.44 -6.05 11.12
CA ILE A 136 0.13 -7.07 10.12
C ILE A 136 -1.20 -7.74 10.40
N GLU A 137 -1.57 -7.97 11.67
CA GLU A 137 -2.88 -8.49 12.05
C GLU A 137 -4.02 -7.58 11.55
N THR A 138 -3.88 -6.27 11.76
CA THR A 138 -4.87 -5.29 11.27
C THR A 138 -5.00 -5.32 9.74
N MET A 139 -3.87 -5.34 9.02
CA MET A 139 -3.87 -5.33 7.55
C MET A 139 -4.35 -6.66 6.97
N TYR A 140 -3.98 -7.78 7.59
CA TYR A 140 -4.41 -9.12 7.21
C TYR A 140 -5.92 -9.27 7.37
N ASN A 141 -6.48 -8.88 8.51
CA ASN A 141 -7.92 -8.99 8.76
C ASN A 141 -8.73 -8.18 7.73
N GLN A 142 -8.29 -6.96 7.38
CA GLN A 142 -8.95 -6.17 6.34
C GLN A 142 -8.80 -6.78 4.94
N CYS A 143 -7.64 -7.38 4.64
CA CYS A 143 -7.44 -8.08 3.37
C CYS A 143 -8.37 -9.29 3.22
N VAL A 144 -8.58 -10.05 4.31
CA VAL A 144 -9.56 -11.15 4.35
C VAL A 144 -10.99 -10.62 4.22
N GLU A 145 -11.31 -9.53 4.93
CA GLU A 145 -12.64 -8.90 4.93
C GLU A 145 -13.10 -8.48 3.53
N VAL A 146 -12.22 -7.88 2.72
CA VAL A 146 -12.59 -7.47 1.35
C VAL A 146 -12.62 -8.62 0.33
N GLY A 147 -12.13 -9.80 0.72
CA GLY A 147 -12.15 -11.01 -0.10
C GLY A 147 -11.03 -11.13 -1.15
N PHE A 148 -10.84 -12.37 -1.62
CA PHE A 148 -9.74 -12.76 -2.52
C PHE A 148 -9.80 -12.14 -3.91
N GLU A 149 -10.95 -11.60 -4.33
CA GLU A 149 -11.08 -10.87 -5.61
C GLU A 149 -10.51 -9.45 -5.54
N ARG A 150 -10.47 -8.88 -4.32
CA ARG A 150 -10.04 -7.50 -4.06
C ARG A 150 -8.67 -7.43 -3.40
N CYS A 151 -8.29 -8.40 -2.57
CA CYS A 151 -6.98 -8.43 -1.93
C CYS A 151 -6.26 -9.76 -2.11
N MET A 152 -4.97 -9.70 -2.47
CA MET A 152 -4.10 -10.85 -2.60
C MET A 152 -2.94 -10.75 -1.61
N LEU A 153 -2.70 -11.82 -0.85
CA LEU A 153 -1.50 -11.97 -0.04
C LEU A 153 -0.31 -12.34 -0.92
N VAL A 154 0.81 -11.64 -0.73
CA VAL A 154 2.05 -11.90 -1.45
C VAL A 154 3.16 -12.14 -0.44
N HIS A 155 3.55 -13.41 -0.28
CA HIS A 155 4.66 -13.78 0.59
C HIS A 155 5.98 -13.39 -0.06
N TYR A 156 6.73 -12.50 0.58
CA TYR A 156 8.01 -11.98 0.10
C TYR A 156 8.99 -13.12 -0.23
N GLU A 157 9.09 -14.11 0.66
CA GLU A 157 10.00 -15.25 0.52
C GLU A 157 9.66 -16.05 -0.73
N GLN A 158 8.37 -16.25 -1.00
CA GLN A 158 7.90 -16.96 -2.17
C GLN A 158 8.09 -16.15 -3.46
N LEU A 159 7.89 -14.82 -3.39
CA LEU A 159 8.15 -13.91 -4.51
C LEU A 159 9.63 -13.93 -4.91
N VAL A 160 10.57 -13.90 -3.96
CA VAL A 160 12.01 -13.89 -4.30
C VAL A 160 12.53 -15.24 -4.76
N LEU A 161 11.96 -16.35 -4.26
CA LEU A 161 12.34 -17.70 -4.68
C LEU A 161 11.73 -18.09 -6.04
N HIS A 162 10.53 -17.57 -6.36
CA HIS A 162 9.77 -17.96 -7.54
C HIS A 162 9.15 -16.74 -8.24
N PRO A 163 9.95 -15.76 -8.69
CA PRO A 163 9.45 -14.47 -9.15
C PRO A 163 8.52 -14.57 -10.35
N GLU A 164 8.85 -15.36 -11.38
CA GLU A 164 7.97 -15.54 -12.54
C GLU A 164 6.61 -16.11 -12.18
N ARG A 165 6.58 -17.18 -11.36
CA ARG A 165 5.34 -17.83 -10.92
C ARG A 165 4.42 -16.83 -10.21
N TRP A 166 4.97 -16.06 -9.27
CA TRP A 166 4.19 -15.09 -8.51
C TRP A 166 3.77 -13.90 -9.34
N MET A 167 4.64 -13.36 -10.20
CA MET A 167 4.27 -12.26 -11.09
C MET A 167 3.17 -12.65 -12.08
N ARG A 168 3.21 -13.88 -12.63
CA ARG A 168 2.13 -14.40 -13.49
C ARG A 168 0.79 -14.48 -12.75
N THR A 169 0.81 -15.00 -11.52
CA THR A 169 -0.38 -15.11 -10.67
C THR A 169 -0.94 -13.74 -10.32
N LEU A 170 -0.05 -12.81 -9.96
CA LEU A 170 -0.38 -11.46 -9.54
C LEU A 170 -0.96 -10.63 -10.68
N LEU A 171 -0.32 -10.62 -11.86
CA LEU A 171 -0.84 -9.87 -13.02
C LEU A 171 -2.19 -10.44 -13.48
N LYS A 172 -2.39 -11.76 -13.40
CA LYS A 172 -3.70 -12.38 -13.61
C LYS A 172 -4.73 -11.90 -12.59
N PHE A 173 -4.40 -11.85 -11.30
CA PHE A 173 -5.27 -11.30 -10.26
C PHE A 173 -5.63 -9.82 -10.50
N LEU A 174 -4.68 -9.03 -11.01
CA LEU A 174 -4.87 -7.63 -11.35
C LEU A 174 -5.62 -7.40 -12.67
N HIS A 175 -5.84 -8.46 -13.47
CA HIS A 175 -6.35 -8.39 -14.84
C HIS A 175 -5.49 -7.53 -15.78
N ILE A 176 -4.17 -7.65 -15.64
CA ILE A 176 -3.18 -6.96 -16.49
C ILE A 176 -2.46 -8.02 -17.34
N PRO A 177 -2.23 -7.78 -18.65
CA PRO A 177 -1.47 -8.69 -19.49
C PRO A 177 -0.08 -9.01 -18.92
N TRP A 178 0.46 -10.18 -19.27
CA TRP A 178 1.82 -10.53 -18.89
C TRP A 178 2.84 -9.68 -19.67
N ASN A 179 3.86 -9.18 -18.98
CA ASN A 179 5.04 -8.60 -19.62
C ASN A 179 6.32 -9.10 -18.91
N GLN A 180 7.32 -9.51 -19.69
CA GLN A 180 8.58 -10.05 -19.17
C GLN A 180 9.38 -9.02 -18.36
N ALA A 181 9.22 -7.72 -18.63
CA ALA A 181 9.97 -6.64 -17.97
C ALA A 181 9.83 -6.62 -16.45
N VAL A 182 8.75 -7.20 -15.89
CA VAL A 182 8.55 -7.31 -14.44
C VAL A 182 9.60 -8.18 -13.73
N LEU A 183 10.35 -8.99 -14.48
CA LEU A 183 11.45 -9.82 -14.00
C LEU A 183 12.83 -9.17 -14.18
N HIS A 184 12.89 -8.01 -14.84
CA HIS A 184 14.11 -7.26 -15.17
C HIS A 184 14.01 -5.81 -14.67
N HIS A 185 13.42 -5.63 -13.48
CA HIS A 185 13.10 -4.31 -12.94
C HIS A 185 14.33 -3.44 -12.69
N GLU A 186 15.47 -4.05 -12.45
CA GLU A 186 16.78 -3.43 -12.28
C GLU A 186 17.27 -2.75 -13.57
N GLU A 187 16.94 -3.31 -14.73
CA GLU A 187 17.28 -2.72 -16.02
C GLU A 187 16.39 -1.51 -16.33
N MET A 188 15.29 -1.32 -15.60
CA MET A 188 14.31 -0.26 -15.80
C MET A 188 14.51 0.93 -14.85
N ILE A 189 15.51 0.90 -13.97
CA ILE A 189 15.78 1.98 -13.01
C ILE A 189 16.24 3.24 -13.74
N GLY A 190 15.57 4.37 -13.48
CA GLY A 190 15.94 5.68 -14.01
C GLY A 190 15.64 5.88 -15.51
N LYS A 191 15.02 4.89 -16.17
CA LYS A 191 14.52 5.03 -17.54
C LYS A 191 13.19 5.79 -17.54
N ALA A 192 12.90 6.52 -18.63
CA ALA A 192 11.61 7.16 -18.83
C ALA A 192 10.48 6.10 -18.79
N GLY A 193 9.45 6.34 -17.98
CA GLY A 193 8.36 5.37 -17.76
C GLY A 193 8.76 4.09 -17.02
N GLY A 194 9.97 4.03 -16.44
CA GLY A 194 10.49 2.89 -15.70
C GLY A 194 10.44 3.07 -14.17
N VAL A 195 11.33 2.38 -13.47
CA VAL A 195 11.38 2.34 -12.01
C VAL A 195 12.04 3.62 -11.46
N SER A 196 11.27 4.44 -10.74
CA SER A 196 11.85 5.54 -9.95
C SER A 196 12.30 5.08 -8.56
N LEU A 197 13.33 5.68 -7.99
CA LEU A 197 13.80 5.39 -6.62
C LEU A 197 13.73 6.67 -5.77
N SER A 198 13.19 6.53 -4.56
CA SER A 198 13.24 7.59 -3.57
C SER A 198 14.70 7.88 -3.21
N LYS A 199 15.11 9.15 -3.40
CA LYS A 199 16.40 9.65 -2.92
C LYS A 199 16.37 9.93 -1.43
#